data_AF-A0AAJ4W473-F1
#
_entry.id   AF-A0AAJ4W473-F1
#
_cell.length_a   1.000
_cell.length_b   1.000
_cell.length_c   1.000
_cell.angle_alpha   90.00
_cell.angle_beta   90.00
_cell.angle_gamma   90.00
#
_symmetry.space_group_name_H-M   'P 1'
#
loop_
_entity.id
_entity.type
_entity.pdbx_description
1 polymer ?
#
loop_
_entity_poly.entity_id
_entity_poly.type
_entity_poly.pdbx_seq_one_letter_code
_entity_poly.pdbx_strand_id
1 'polypeptide(L)'
;MRETPEFIDTYSDDLLYLIDLRDSYLTHPGKVVIDFLFQASISRLFCVFMIGGIEAMIENWKERDTNNILEPYFAKSSNEDRITALSNSFKTNRIDVDEKILKQYLAIKYVRNTIVHSGWNENQKDFITEQGFPTDTRKLTDDHLQIMYAVNNEMMMYIASIQLKNYIKLGDYKKLPDYKRYFTKNQLAGFLWQNLEKINSLIGQNKEITQDMLEEALYDWSLYKELVLTNHIDISKLENSSLILQKLVDERKYSKIPIGYLDFERISSTEIESDEFLEFLSEVLNLKKEEVLNFIEAYNVAKKCYERMKNITASSLLKKLSKSELSISSYNIEQEAELAEKTFKLGRLYYDYAEQR
;
A
#
# COMPACT_ATOMS: atom_id res chain seq x y z
N MET A 1 0.06 24.77 -6.18
CA MET A 1 0.06 23.47 -6.90
C MET A 1 -1.20 23.42 -7.76
N ARG A 2 -1.13 22.97 -9.02
CA ARG A 2 -2.34 22.62 -9.76
C ARG A 2 -2.77 21.23 -9.28
N GLU A 3 -4.05 21.07 -8.99
CA GLU A 3 -4.65 19.77 -8.61
C GLU A 3 -4.44 18.74 -9.72
N THR A 4 -4.32 17.48 -9.33
CA THR A 4 -4.35 16.35 -10.27
C THR A 4 -5.77 16.25 -10.84
N PRO A 5 -5.94 16.04 -12.16
CA PRO A 5 -7.26 15.84 -12.73
C PRO A 5 -7.97 14.63 -12.13
N GLU A 6 -9.28 14.77 -11.89
CA GLU A 6 -10.18 13.74 -11.34
C GLU A 6 -9.97 12.35 -11.97
N PHE A 7 -9.87 12.28 -13.31
CA PHE A 7 -9.73 11.00 -14.00
C PHE A 7 -8.43 10.27 -13.66
N ILE A 8 -7.33 10.98 -13.44
CA ILE A 8 -6.05 10.37 -13.09
C ILE A 8 -6.12 9.79 -11.66
N ASP A 9 -6.72 10.53 -10.73
CA ASP A 9 -6.90 10.07 -9.34
C ASP A 9 -7.86 8.88 -9.27
N THR A 10 -9.02 8.97 -9.94
CA THR A 10 -10.02 7.89 -9.96
C THR A 10 -9.51 6.61 -10.62
N TYR A 11 -8.74 6.69 -11.72
CA TYR A 11 -8.09 5.50 -12.29
C TYR A 11 -7.13 4.84 -11.31
N SER A 12 -6.35 5.63 -10.56
CA SER A 12 -5.43 5.10 -9.55
C SER A 12 -6.19 4.40 -8.42
N ASP A 13 -7.25 5.04 -7.90
CA ASP A 13 -8.11 4.46 -6.86
C ASP A 13 -8.78 3.17 -7.33
N ASP A 14 -9.33 3.15 -8.54
CA ASP A 14 -9.98 1.97 -9.12
C ASP A 14 -9.02 0.79 -9.23
N LEU A 15 -7.77 1.03 -9.65
CA LEU A 15 -6.74 -0.02 -9.71
C LEU A 15 -6.41 -0.57 -8.33
N LEU A 16 -6.30 0.29 -7.31
CA LEU A 16 -6.10 -0.14 -5.92
C LEU A 16 -7.26 -1.00 -5.44
N TYR A 17 -8.50 -0.54 -5.63
CA TYR A 17 -9.70 -1.30 -5.25
C TYR A 17 -9.82 -2.64 -5.99
N LEU A 18 -9.39 -2.72 -7.25
CA LEU A 18 -9.37 -3.99 -7.99
C LEU A 18 -8.39 -5.00 -7.40
N ILE A 19 -7.22 -4.53 -6.93
CA ILE A 19 -6.25 -5.38 -6.24
C ILE A 19 -6.79 -5.82 -4.87
N ASP A 20 -7.36 -4.90 -4.10
CA ASP A 20 -7.98 -5.22 -2.81
C ASP A 20 -9.15 -6.19 -2.95
N LEU A 21 -9.96 -6.02 -4.00
CA LEU A 21 -11.03 -6.94 -4.35
C LEU A 21 -10.49 -8.34 -4.66
N ARG A 22 -9.42 -8.43 -5.46
CA ARG A 22 -8.75 -9.71 -5.76
C ARG A 22 -8.32 -10.41 -4.48
N ASP A 23 -7.57 -9.69 -3.64
CA ASP A 23 -7.00 -10.25 -2.42
C ASP A 23 -8.09 -10.68 -1.45
N SER A 24 -9.10 -9.85 -1.28
CA SER A 24 -10.26 -10.17 -0.43
C SER A 24 -10.94 -11.45 -0.91
N TYR A 25 -11.29 -11.56 -2.19
CA TYR A 25 -12.02 -12.73 -2.70
C TYR A 25 -11.20 -14.02 -2.67
N LEU A 26 -9.90 -13.95 -2.97
CA LEU A 26 -9.04 -15.14 -3.01
C LEU A 26 -8.62 -15.62 -1.62
N THR A 27 -8.74 -14.78 -0.59
CA THR A 27 -8.35 -15.11 0.79
C THR A 27 -9.55 -15.29 1.73
N HIS A 28 -10.76 -14.90 1.31
CA HIS A 28 -11.95 -14.96 2.16
C HIS A 28 -12.36 -16.42 2.47
N PRO A 29 -12.35 -16.85 3.75
CA PRO A 29 -12.54 -18.25 4.13
C PRO A 29 -13.93 -18.81 3.81
N GLY A 30 -14.95 -17.94 3.79
CA GLY A 30 -16.34 -18.32 3.47
C GLY A 30 -16.73 -18.19 1.99
N LYS A 31 -15.81 -17.91 1.06
CA LYS A 31 -16.13 -17.72 -0.37
C LYS A 31 -15.48 -18.81 -1.21
N VAL A 32 -16.29 -19.48 -2.03
CA VAL A 32 -15.80 -20.39 -3.07
C VAL A 32 -15.67 -19.59 -4.36
N VAL A 33 -14.46 -19.48 -4.90
CA VAL A 33 -14.17 -18.74 -6.12
C VAL A 33 -13.67 -19.70 -7.20
N ILE A 34 -14.16 -19.55 -8.43
CA ILE A 34 -13.61 -20.26 -9.59
C ILE A 34 -12.40 -19.47 -10.07
N ASP A 35 -11.21 -19.84 -9.59
CA ASP A 35 -10.00 -19.01 -9.69
C ASP A 35 -9.69 -18.55 -11.11
N PHE A 36 -9.71 -19.45 -12.09
CA PHE A 36 -9.33 -19.09 -13.47
C PHE A 36 -10.30 -18.07 -14.09
N LEU A 37 -11.59 -18.16 -13.78
CA LEU A 37 -12.58 -17.19 -14.26
C LEU A 37 -12.41 -15.85 -13.56
N PHE A 38 -12.21 -15.87 -12.24
CA PHE A 38 -12.04 -14.67 -11.44
C PHE A 38 -10.76 -13.92 -11.82
N GLN A 39 -9.63 -14.62 -11.89
CA GLN A 39 -8.33 -14.06 -12.27
C GLN A 39 -8.35 -13.45 -13.68
N ALA A 40 -8.93 -14.18 -14.64
CA ALA A 40 -9.05 -13.64 -15.99
C ALA A 40 -9.95 -12.40 -16.03
N SER A 41 -10.99 -12.34 -15.19
CA SER A 41 -11.90 -11.19 -15.11
C SER A 41 -11.24 -9.96 -14.49
N ILE A 42 -10.56 -10.12 -13.34
CA ILE A 42 -9.79 -9.05 -12.71
C ILE A 42 -8.71 -8.55 -13.65
N SER A 43 -7.97 -9.44 -14.32
CA SER A 43 -6.93 -9.05 -15.28
C SER A 43 -7.48 -8.20 -16.44
N ARG A 44 -8.66 -8.56 -16.97
CA ARG A 44 -9.31 -7.76 -18.03
C ARG A 44 -9.72 -6.37 -17.53
N LEU A 45 -10.29 -6.28 -16.33
CA LEU A 45 -10.66 -4.99 -15.74
C LEU A 45 -9.42 -4.14 -15.48
N PHE A 46 -8.42 -4.70 -14.80
CA PHE A 46 -7.16 -4.01 -14.49
C PHE A 46 -6.50 -3.48 -15.77
N CYS A 47 -6.41 -4.31 -16.82
CA CYS A 47 -5.88 -3.93 -18.13
C CYS A 47 -6.60 -2.71 -18.74
N VAL A 48 -7.92 -2.62 -18.61
CA VAL A 48 -8.71 -1.51 -19.15
C VAL A 48 -8.41 -0.21 -18.40
N PHE A 49 -8.52 -0.24 -17.07
CA PHE A 49 -8.29 0.95 -16.22
C PHE A 49 -6.83 1.41 -16.27
N MET A 50 -5.86 0.49 -16.25
CA MET A 50 -4.43 0.79 -16.33
C MET A 50 -4.09 1.57 -17.60
N ILE A 51 -4.52 1.08 -18.77
CA ILE A 51 -4.21 1.77 -20.04
C ILE A 51 -4.93 3.12 -20.09
N GLY A 52 -6.18 3.21 -19.62
CA GLY A 52 -6.90 4.47 -19.51
C GLY A 52 -6.17 5.50 -18.64
N GLY A 53 -5.72 5.11 -17.45
CA GLY A 53 -4.98 5.95 -16.51
C GLY A 53 -3.64 6.42 -17.07
N ILE A 54 -2.84 5.52 -17.65
CA ILE A 54 -1.54 5.89 -18.25
C ILE A 54 -1.74 6.84 -19.43
N GLU A 55 -2.71 6.58 -20.33
CA GLU A 55 -2.97 7.47 -21.48
C GLU A 55 -3.44 8.87 -21.03
N ALA A 56 -4.36 8.93 -20.07
CA ALA A 56 -4.82 10.19 -19.48
C ALA A 56 -3.69 10.95 -18.80
N MET A 57 -2.79 10.24 -18.12
CA MET A 57 -1.64 10.85 -17.48
C MET A 57 -0.63 11.38 -18.48
N ILE A 58 -0.28 10.63 -19.54
CA ILE A 58 0.59 11.12 -20.62
C ILE A 58 -0.01 12.38 -21.26
N GLU A 59 -1.31 12.40 -21.52
CA GLU A 59 -2.01 13.56 -22.07
C GLU A 59 -1.95 14.77 -21.14
N ASN A 60 -2.25 14.61 -19.85
CA ASN A 60 -2.22 15.72 -18.91
C ASN A 60 -0.80 16.23 -18.61
N TRP A 61 0.17 15.32 -18.54
CA TRP A 61 1.57 15.69 -18.25
C TRP A 61 2.25 16.38 -19.43
N LYS A 62 1.71 16.28 -20.66
CA LYS A 62 2.23 16.98 -21.84
C LYS A 62 2.40 18.47 -21.58
N GLU A 63 1.42 19.12 -20.95
CA GLU A 63 1.48 20.56 -20.64
C GLU A 63 2.56 20.92 -19.60
N ARG A 64 2.99 19.93 -18.80
CA ARG A 64 3.96 20.08 -17.72
C ARG A 64 5.38 19.69 -18.14
N ASP A 65 5.52 19.13 -19.33
CA ASP A 65 6.77 18.58 -19.86
C ASP A 65 7.60 19.68 -20.54
N THR A 66 8.46 20.33 -19.76
CA THR A 66 9.30 21.43 -20.24
C THR A 66 10.36 21.00 -21.25
N ASN A 67 10.65 19.70 -21.35
CA ASN A 67 11.70 19.16 -22.23
C ASN A 67 11.11 18.52 -23.50
N ASN A 68 9.79 18.58 -23.70
CA ASN A 68 9.08 17.95 -24.81
C ASN A 68 9.38 16.44 -24.95
N ILE A 69 9.59 15.75 -23.84
CA ILE A 69 9.80 14.31 -23.77
C ILE A 69 8.61 13.54 -24.36
N LEU A 70 7.37 13.94 -24.05
CA LEU A 70 6.12 13.30 -24.42
C LEU A 70 5.62 13.71 -25.81
N GLU A 71 6.09 14.83 -26.38
CA GLU A 71 5.64 15.33 -27.68
C GLU A 71 5.65 14.26 -28.78
N PRO A 72 6.71 13.43 -28.93
CA PRO A 72 6.74 12.39 -29.96
C PRO A 72 5.65 11.32 -29.81
N TYR A 73 5.13 11.12 -28.59
CA TYR A 73 4.03 10.17 -28.35
C TYR A 73 2.71 10.64 -28.98
N PHE A 74 2.53 11.92 -29.29
CA PHE A 74 1.31 12.45 -29.91
C PHE A 74 1.41 12.57 -31.43
N ALA A 75 2.53 12.18 -32.03
CA ALA A 75 2.67 12.12 -33.47
C ALA A 75 1.64 11.15 -34.08
N LYS A 76 1.11 11.51 -35.25
CA LYS A 76 0.18 10.66 -36.00
C LYS A 76 0.93 9.51 -36.67
N SER A 77 1.23 8.46 -35.90
CA SER A 77 1.97 7.27 -36.32
C SER A 77 1.40 5.99 -35.70
N SER A 78 1.99 4.84 -36.00
CA SER A 78 1.61 3.55 -35.39
C SER A 78 1.89 3.55 -33.88
N ASN A 79 1.26 2.66 -33.10
CA ASN A 79 1.55 2.60 -31.67
C ASN A 79 3.00 2.16 -31.41
N GLU A 80 3.55 1.30 -32.26
CA GLU A 80 4.96 0.89 -32.25
C GLU A 80 5.89 2.10 -32.39
N ASP A 81 5.62 2.97 -33.38
CA ASP A 81 6.40 4.17 -33.63
C ASP A 81 6.30 5.14 -32.44
N ARG A 82 5.10 5.30 -31.88
CA ARG A 82 4.87 6.17 -30.71
C ARG A 82 5.65 5.72 -29.48
N ILE A 83 5.67 4.42 -29.21
CA ILE A 83 6.42 3.85 -28.07
C ILE A 83 7.92 3.92 -28.31
N THR A 84 8.38 3.66 -29.52
CA THR A 84 9.79 3.78 -29.90
C THR A 84 10.27 5.23 -29.75
N ALA A 85 9.48 6.18 -30.25
CA ALA A 85 9.78 7.59 -30.13
C ALA A 85 9.80 8.06 -28.67
N LEU A 86 8.84 7.60 -27.86
CA LEU A 86 8.80 7.88 -26.42
C LEU A 86 10.04 7.32 -25.70
N SER A 87 10.45 6.08 -25.97
CA SER A 87 11.67 5.48 -25.42
C SER A 87 12.91 6.30 -25.75
N ASN A 88 13.07 6.69 -27.02
CA ASN A 88 14.19 7.50 -27.48
C ASN A 88 14.21 8.87 -26.81
N SER A 89 13.05 9.46 -26.60
CA SER A 89 12.88 10.76 -25.95
C SER A 89 13.28 10.72 -24.47
N PHE A 90 12.85 9.68 -23.74
CA PHE A 90 13.29 9.43 -22.37
C PHE A 90 14.81 9.28 -22.27
N LYS A 91 15.41 8.44 -23.11
CA LYS A 91 16.87 8.21 -23.15
C LYS A 91 17.66 9.48 -23.46
N THR A 92 17.20 10.27 -24.43
CA THR A 92 17.84 11.55 -24.80
C THR A 92 17.84 12.53 -23.63
N ASN A 93 16.81 12.46 -22.78
CA ASN A 93 16.68 13.25 -21.57
C ASN A 93 17.26 12.58 -20.31
N ARG A 94 18.10 11.54 -20.48
CA ARG A 94 18.79 10.81 -19.40
C ARG A 94 17.84 10.16 -18.38
N ILE A 95 16.63 9.83 -18.81
CA ILE A 95 15.71 9.00 -18.03
C ILE A 95 15.96 7.55 -18.45
N ASP A 96 16.44 6.74 -17.51
CA ASP A 96 16.68 5.32 -17.72
C ASP A 96 15.33 4.58 -17.77
N VAL A 97 15.04 3.96 -18.90
CA VAL A 97 13.78 3.24 -19.14
C VAL A 97 14.07 1.82 -19.58
N ASP A 98 13.33 0.86 -19.02
CA ASP A 98 13.40 -0.52 -19.45
C ASP A 98 12.56 -0.71 -20.72
N GLU A 99 13.22 -1.04 -21.83
CA GLU A 99 12.54 -1.31 -23.10
C GLU A 99 11.55 -2.48 -23.00
N LYS A 100 11.80 -3.44 -22.11
CA LYS A 100 10.89 -4.55 -21.88
C LYS A 100 9.55 -4.06 -21.32
N ILE A 101 9.59 -3.14 -20.36
CA ILE A 101 8.38 -2.52 -19.79
C ILE A 101 7.58 -1.80 -20.88
N LEU A 102 8.26 -1.03 -21.74
CA LEU A 102 7.59 -0.30 -22.82
C LEU A 102 6.96 -1.25 -23.87
N LYS A 103 7.62 -2.35 -24.20
CA LYS A 103 7.07 -3.40 -25.08
C LYS A 103 5.89 -4.12 -24.45
N GLN A 104 5.98 -4.43 -23.15
CA GLN A 104 4.88 -5.04 -22.40
C GLN A 104 3.70 -4.08 -22.27
N TYR A 105 3.92 -2.79 -22.04
CA TYR A 105 2.88 -1.75 -22.08
C TYR A 105 2.15 -1.75 -23.43
N LEU A 106 2.90 -1.80 -24.54
CA LEU A 106 2.30 -1.87 -25.88
C LEU A 106 1.46 -3.14 -26.07
N ALA A 107 1.96 -4.30 -25.63
CA ALA A 107 1.21 -5.55 -25.71
C ALA A 107 -0.09 -5.49 -24.88
N ILE A 108 -0.03 -4.96 -23.66
CA ILE A 108 -1.21 -4.76 -22.78
C ILE A 108 -2.20 -3.80 -23.45
N LYS A 109 -1.73 -2.73 -24.10
CA LYS A 109 -2.58 -1.83 -24.89
C LYS A 109 -3.32 -2.57 -26.01
N TYR A 110 -2.68 -3.52 -26.69
CA TYR A 110 -3.34 -4.35 -27.72
C TYR A 110 -4.34 -5.34 -27.14
N VAL A 111 -4.04 -5.94 -25.99
CA VAL A 111 -4.99 -6.76 -25.24
C VAL A 111 -6.21 -5.91 -24.84
N ARG A 112 -6.01 -4.71 -24.30
CA ARG A 112 -7.07 -3.77 -23.94
C ARG A 112 -7.93 -3.40 -25.13
N ASN A 113 -7.32 -3.05 -26.27
CA ASN A 113 -8.06 -2.70 -27.48
C ASN A 113 -8.93 -3.86 -27.96
N THR A 114 -8.43 -5.08 -27.89
CA THR A 114 -9.21 -6.28 -28.22
C THR A 114 -10.40 -6.45 -27.27
N ILE A 115 -10.20 -6.25 -25.96
CA ILE A 115 -11.27 -6.34 -24.94
C ILE A 115 -12.36 -5.30 -25.23
N VAL A 116 -11.97 -4.04 -25.48
CA VAL A 116 -12.91 -2.92 -25.66
C VAL A 116 -13.63 -3.00 -27.02
N HIS A 117 -12.91 -3.36 -28.09
CA HIS A 117 -13.45 -3.37 -29.46
C HIS A 117 -13.93 -4.74 -29.93
N SER A 118 -13.86 -5.76 -29.08
CA SER A 118 -14.36 -7.12 -29.35
C SER A 118 -13.78 -7.77 -30.61
N GLY A 119 -12.50 -7.51 -30.92
CA GLY A 119 -11.84 -8.06 -32.11
C GLY A 119 -10.32 -8.01 -32.04
N TRP A 120 -9.67 -9.11 -32.41
CA TRP A 120 -8.21 -9.17 -32.51
C TRP A 120 -7.74 -8.56 -33.84
N ASN A 121 -6.62 -7.85 -33.77
CA ASN A 121 -5.82 -7.58 -34.95
C ASN A 121 -4.82 -8.73 -35.14
N GLU A 122 -4.96 -9.50 -36.22
CA GLU A 122 -4.11 -10.68 -36.49
C GLU A 122 -2.62 -10.32 -36.53
N ASN A 123 -2.26 -9.13 -37.02
CA ASN A 123 -0.87 -8.67 -37.11
C ASN A 123 -0.22 -8.39 -35.74
N GLN A 124 -1.01 -8.35 -34.67
CA GLN A 124 -0.53 -8.04 -33.31
C GLN A 124 -0.42 -9.28 -32.42
N LYS A 125 -1.00 -10.42 -32.82
CA LYS A 125 -1.09 -11.62 -31.98
C LYS A 125 0.27 -12.21 -31.65
N ASP A 126 1.18 -12.26 -32.61
CA ASP A 126 2.52 -12.80 -32.42
C ASP A 126 3.29 -11.93 -31.42
N PHE A 127 3.26 -10.61 -31.59
CA PHE A 127 3.86 -9.67 -30.66
C PHE A 127 3.30 -9.81 -29.23
N ILE A 128 1.98 -9.91 -29.07
CA ILE A 128 1.33 -10.09 -27.77
C ILE A 128 1.80 -11.38 -27.09
N THR A 129 1.89 -12.46 -27.86
CA THR A 129 2.34 -13.77 -27.38
C THR A 129 3.83 -13.73 -26.98
N GLU A 130 4.67 -13.08 -27.78
CA GLU A 130 6.09 -12.87 -27.48
C GLU A 130 6.32 -12.06 -26.20
N GLN A 131 5.44 -11.09 -25.89
CA GLN A 131 5.49 -10.33 -24.64
C GLN A 131 4.89 -11.08 -23.44
N GLY A 132 4.47 -12.33 -23.64
CA GLY A 132 4.02 -13.24 -22.58
C GLY A 132 2.52 -13.16 -22.26
N PHE A 133 1.67 -12.65 -23.17
CA PHE A 133 0.22 -12.58 -22.97
C PHE A 133 -0.53 -13.55 -23.91
N PRO A 134 -1.68 -14.10 -23.48
CA PRO A 134 -2.47 -15.00 -24.31
C PRO A 134 -3.33 -14.23 -25.32
N THR A 135 -3.55 -14.83 -26.48
CA THR A 135 -4.52 -14.35 -27.48
C THR A 135 -5.95 -14.88 -27.25
N ASP A 136 -6.18 -15.51 -26.09
CA ASP A 136 -7.50 -15.77 -25.52
C ASP A 136 -7.56 -15.10 -24.15
N THR A 137 -8.28 -13.97 -24.06
CA THR A 137 -8.34 -13.16 -22.83
C THR A 137 -9.02 -13.88 -21.67
N ARG A 138 -9.66 -15.03 -21.90
CA ARG A 138 -10.19 -15.93 -20.85
C ARG A 138 -9.08 -16.74 -20.17
N LYS A 139 -7.88 -16.78 -20.76
CA LYS A 139 -6.69 -17.48 -20.24
C LYS A 139 -5.72 -16.56 -19.52
N LEU A 140 -6.09 -15.29 -19.27
CA LEU A 140 -5.31 -14.42 -18.40
C LEU A 140 -5.26 -15.03 -16.99
N THR A 141 -4.08 -15.01 -16.40
CA THR A 141 -3.75 -15.64 -15.11
C THR A 141 -3.14 -14.59 -14.18
N ASP A 142 -2.87 -15.01 -12.94
CA ASP A 142 -2.21 -14.15 -11.95
C ASP A 142 -0.85 -13.61 -12.44
N ASP A 143 -0.05 -14.44 -13.11
CA ASP A 143 1.24 -14.02 -13.68
C ASP A 143 1.09 -12.87 -14.68
N HIS A 144 0.01 -12.88 -15.47
CA HIS A 144 -0.27 -11.80 -16.41
C HIS A 144 -0.65 -10.51 -15.67
N LEU A 145 -1.43 -10.61 -14.58
CA LEU A 145 -1.77 -9.47 -13.73
C LEU A 145 -0.53 -8.91 -13.02
N GLN A 146 0.41 -9.76 -12.59
CA GLN A 146 1.69 -9.35 -12.02
C GLN A 146 2.50 -8.51 -13.02
N ILE A 147 2.55 -8.93 -14.28
CA ILE A 147 3.20 -8.15 -15.35
C ILE A 147 2.47 -6.82 -15.55
N MET A 148 1.13 -6.82 -15.64
CA MET A 148 0.36 -5.59 -15.80
C MET A 148 0.60 -4.60 -14.67
N TYR A 149 0.60 -5.07 -13.42
CA TYR A 149 0.85 -4.25 -12.24
C TYR A 149 2.26 -3.65 -12.23
N ALA A 150 3.28 -4.45 -12.57
CA ALA A 150 4.64 -3.97 -12.70
C ALA A 150 4.76 -2.89 -13.79
N VAL A 151 4.17 -3.14 -14.95
CA VAL A 151 4.16 -2.17 -16.06
C VAL A 151 3.44 -0.88 -15.67
N ASN A 152 2.29 -0.97 -14.97
CA ASN A 152 1.58 0.20 -14.47
C ASN A 152 2.49 1.08 -13.63
N ASN A 153 3.12 0.51 -12.60
CA ASN A 153 3.98 1.26 -11.68
C ASN A 153 5.18 1.89 -12.40
N GLU A 154 5.84 1.15 -13.28
CA GLU A 154 7.00 1.65 -14.02
C GLU A 154 6.63 2.78 -14.97
N MET A 155 5.53 2.63 -15.71
CA MET A 155 5.04 3.70 -16.61
C MET A 155 4.68 4.95 -15.82
N MET A 156 4.03 4.81 -14.66
CA MET A 156 3.72 5.94 -13.78
C MET A 156 5.01 6.66 -13.35
N MET A 157 6.05 5.90 -12.98
CA MET A 157 7.34 6.44 -12.59
C MET A 157 8.08 7.12 -13.74
N TYR A 158 8.08 6.55 -14.94
CA TYR A 158 8.71 7.19 -16.11
C TYR A 158 8.12 8.56 -16.38
N ILE A 159 6.78 8.68 -16.32
CA ILE A 159 6.09 9.94 -16.54
C ILE A 159 6.33 10.92 -15.38
N ALA A 160 6.33 10.47 -14.13
CA ALA A 160 6.68 11.31 -12.98
C ALA A 160 8.12 11.85 -13.06
N SER A 161 9.05 11.06 -13.59
CA SER A 161 10.48 11.40 -13.70
C SER A 161 10.76 12.57 -14.64
N ILE A 162 9.83 12.88 -15.54
CA ILE A 162 9.89 14.07 -16.42
C ILE A 162 10.07 15.35 -15.59
N GLN A 163 9.44 15.43 -14.42
CA GLN A 163 9.53 16.59 -13.54
C GLN A 163 10.76 16.55 -12.60
N LEU A 164 11.17 15.36 -12.18
CA LEU A 164 12.19 15.19 -11.14
C LEU A 164 13.63 15.34 -11.65
N LYS A 165 13.85 15.42 -12.98
CA LYS A 165 15.14 15.64 -13.67
C LYS A 165 16.27 14.64 -13.37
N ASN A 166 16.14 13.80 -12.35
CA ASN A 166 17.01 12.68 -12.01
C ASN A 166 16.10 11.49 -11.67
N TYR A 167 16.16 10.43 -12.49
CA TYR A 167 15.56 9.16 -12.11
C TYR A 167 16.44 8.52 -11.04
N ILE A 168 15.88 8.32 -9.85
CA ILE A 168 16.40 7.35 -8.90
C ILE A 168 15.70 6.04 -9.26
N LYS A 169 16.47 5.04 -9.69
CA LYS A 169 15.97 3.67 -9.80
C LYS A 169 15.49 3.24 -8.41
N LEU A 170 14.18 3.34 -8.19
CA LEU A 170 13.58 2.83 -6.98
C LEU A 170 13.79 1.31 -6.99
N GLY A 171 14.23 0.76 -5.86
CA GLY A 171 14.64 -0.64 -5.74
C GLY A 171 13.57 -1.63 -6.19
N ASP A 172 13.94 -2.91 -6.27
CA ASP A 172 13.10 -4.01 -6.76
C ASP A 172 11.62 -3.83 -6.36
N TYR A 173 10.78 -3.54 -7.35
CA TYR A 173 9.37 -3.27 -7.12
C TYR A 173 8.73 -4.45 -6.39
N LYS A 174 7.86 -4.13 -5.43
CA LYS A 174 7.03 -5.15 -4.79
C LYS A 174 6.13 -5.73 -5.87
N LYS A 175 6.40 -6.98 -6.25
CA LYS A 175 5.43 -7.84 -6.92
C LYS A 175 4.10 -7.72 -6.17
N LEU A 176 2.98 -7.86 -6.88
CA LEU A 176 1.71 -8.06 -6.20
C LEU A 176 1.91 -9.21 -5.21
N PRO A 177 1.56 -9.04 -3.93
CA PRO A 177 1.80 -10.06 -2.93
C PRO A 177 1.15 -11.37 -3.38
N ASP A 178 1.87 -12.47 -3.19
CA ASP A 178 1.32 -13.80 -3.43
C ASP A 178 0.10 -13.98 -2.52
N TYR A 179 -1.04 -14.34 -3.11
CA TYR A 179 -2.24 -14.58 -2.36
C TYR A 179 -2.16 -15.95 -1.69
N LYS A 180 -2.40 -15.98 -0.38
CA LYS A 180 -2.50 -17.22 0.38
C LYS A 180 -3.97 -17.57 0.52
N ARG A 181 -4.39 -18.74 0.01
CA ARG A 181 -5.77 -19.26 0.16
C ARG A 181 -6.13 -19.66 1.59
N TYR A 182 -5.27 -19.35 2.54
CA TYR A 182 -5.51 -19.57 3.95
C TYR A 182 -5.34 -18.24 4.65
N PHE A 183 -6.23 -18.00 5.59
CA PHE A 183 -6.22 -16.82 6.42
C PHE A 183 -5.01 -16.89 7.36
N THR A 184 -4.07 -15.96 7.22
CA THR A 184 -2.93 -15.86 8.13
C THR A 184 -3.36 -15.23 9.45
N LYS A 185 -2.58 -15.48 10.51
CA LYS A 185 -2.85 -14.91 11.83
C LYS A 185 -2.95 -13.38 11.82
N ASN A 186 -2.09 -12.70 11.06
CA ASN A 186 -2.09 -11.24 10.98
C ASN A 186 -3.33 -10.74 10.23
N GLN A 187 -3.78 -11.46 9.20
CA GLN A 187 -5.04 -11.16 8.51
C GLN A 187 -6.25 -11.36 9.43
N LEU A 188 -6.22 -12.38 10.30
CA LEU A 188 -7.25 -12.57 11.32
C LEU A 188 -7.28 -11.44 12.32
N ALA A 189 -6.13 -11.05 12.89
CA ALA A 189 -6.08 -9.91 13.79
C ALA A 189 -6.60 -8.62 13.13
N GLY A 190 -6.20 -8.35 11.88
CA GLY A 190 -6.70 -7.20 11.13
C GLY A 190 -8.20 -7.26 10.87
N PHE A 191 -8.74 -8.43 10.54
CA PHE A 191 -10.18 -8.62 10.31
C PHE A 191 -11.00 -8.43 11.58
N LEU A 192 -10.59 -9.04 12.70
CA LEU A 192 -11.23 -8.85 14.01
C LEU A 192 -11.20 -7.37 14.40
N TRP A 193 -10.07 -6.70 14.17
CA TRP A 193 -9.94 -5.26 14.43
C TRP A 193 -10.90 -4.41 13.58
N GLN A 194 -10.96 -4.65 12.27
CA GLN A 194 -11.88 -3.94 11.37
C GLN A 194 -13.36 -4.17 11.75
N ASN A 195 -13.71 -5.37 12.22
CA ASN A 195 -15.05 -5.64 12.75
C ASN A 195 -15.34 -4.77 13.97
N LEU A 196 -14.40 -4.70 14.92
CA LEU A 196 -14.53 -3.87 16.12
C LEU A 196 -14.64 -2.38 15.78
N GLU A 197 -13.84 -1.87 14.84
CA GLU A 197 -13.95 -0.48 14.35
C GLU A 197 -15.32 -0.18 13.75
N LYS A 198 -15.84 -1.11 12.96
CA LYS A 198 -17.15 -0.97 12.32
C LYS A 198 -18.27 -0.97 13.35
N ILE A 199 -18.22 -1.88 14.33
CA ILE A 199 -19.18 -1.91 15.44
C ILE A 199 -19.12 -0.57 16.18
N ASN A 200 -17.93 -0.11 16.58
CA ASN A 200 -17.75 1.16 17.26
C ASN A 200 -18.27 2.37 16.46
N SER A 201 -18.04 2.40 15.14
CA SER A 201 -18.58 3.45 14.27
C SER A 201 -20.11 3.46 14.25
N LEU A 202 -20.77 2.30 14.36
CA LEU A 202 -22.23 2.24 14.42
C LEU A 202 -22.75 2.76 15.77
N ILE A 203 -22.02 2.50 16.86
CA ILE A 203 -22.30 3.08 18.19
C ILE A 203 -22.23 4.62 18.12
N GLY A 204 -21.15 5.16 17.57
CA GLY A 204 -20.97 6.61 17.42
C GLY A 204 -22.02 7.30 16.54
N GLN A 205 -22.72 6.54 15.69
CA GLN A 205 -23.83 7.02 14.84
C GLN A 205 -25.21 6.89 15.51
N ASN A 206 -25.29 6.57 16.81
CA ASN A 206 -26.54 6.31 17.55
C ASN A 206 -27.45 5.25 16.88
N LYS A 207 -26.86 4.26 16.20
CA LYS A 207 -27.62 3.10 15.73
C LYS A 207 -27.83 2.12 16.88
N GLU A 208 -28.99 1.47 16.90
CA GLU A 208 -29.33 0.48 17.92
C GLU A 208 -28.35 -0.69 17.86
N ILE A 209 -27.66 -0.96 18.97
CA ILE A 209 -26.75 -2.08 19.13
C ILE A 209 -27.58 -3.30 19.48
N THR A 210 -27.47 -4.36 18.69
CA THR A 210 -28.13 -5.64 19.01
C THR A 210 -27.29 -6.42 20.03
N GLN A 211 -27.95 -7.32 20.76
CA GLN A 211 -27.26 -8.23 21.67
C GLN A 211 -26.19 -9.07 20.95
N ASP A 212 -26.51 -9.60 19.76
CA ASP A 212 -25.57 -10.36 18.94
C ASP A 212 -24.31 -9.54 18.58
N MET A 213 -24.44 -8.25 18.26
CA MET A 213 -23.30 -7.38 17.97
C MET A 213 -22.40 -7.17 19.19
N LEU A 214 -23.00 -7.11 20.39
CA LEU A 214 -22.26 -6.99 21.65
C LEU A 214 -21.47 -8.28 21.94
N GLU A 215 -22.10 -9.43 21.72
CA GLU A 215 -21.49 -10.75 21.93
C GLU A 215 -20.31 -10.98 20.97
N GLU A 216 -20.47 -10.65 19.69
CA GLU A 216 -19.40 -10.72 18.68
C GLU A 216 -18.24 -9.76 18.99
N ALA A 217 -18.53 -8.53 19.43
CA ALA A 217 -17.48 -7.58 19.80
C ALA A 217 -16.63 -8.08 20.98
N LEU A 218 -17.25 -8.70 21.99
CA LEU A 218 -16.53 -9.25 23.15
C LEU A 218 -15.67 -10.46 22.77
N TYR A 219 -16.17 -11.31 21.88
CA TYR A 219 -15.44 -12.46 21.35
C TYR A 219 -14.23 -12.04 20.51
N ASP A 220 -14.45 -11.19 19.50
CA ASP A 220 -13.42 -10.70 18.58
C ASP A 220 -12.31 -9.96 19.33
N TRP A 221 -12.66 -9.16 20.34
CA TRP A 221 -11.71 -8.46 21.18
C TRP A 221 -10.84 -9.41 22.00
N SER A 222 -11.45 -10.41 22.64
CA SER A 222 -10.74 -11.39 23.45
C SER A 222 -9.74 -12.19 22.61
N LEU A 223 -10.18 -12.62 21.42
CA LEU A 223 -9.34 -13.34 20.47
C LEU A 223 -8.21 -12.44 19.91
N TYR A 224 -8.50 -11.19 19.56
CA TYR A 224 -7.49 -10.23 19.08
C TYR A 224 -6.35 -10.05 20.08
N LYS A 225 -6.65 -9.87 21.38
CA LYS A 225 -5.64 -9.73 22.43
C LYS A 225 -4.72 -10.93 22.53
N GLU A 226 -5.28 -12.13 22.50
CA GLU A 226 -4.52 -13.38 22.50
C GLU A 226 -3.60 -13.49 21.27
N LEU A 227 -4.08 -13.04 20.12
CA LEU A 227 -3.33 -13.07 18.87
C LEU A 227 -2.21 -12.02 18.83
N VAL A 228 -2.42 -10.82 19.38
CA VAL A 228 -1.52 -9.67 19.15
C VAL A 228 -0.67 -9.29 20.37
N LEU A 229 -1.15 -9.47 21.61
CA LEU A 229 -0.61 -8.77 22.79
C LEU A 229 0.27 -9.64 23.73
N THR A 230 0.84 -10.74 23.25
CA THR A 230 1.56 -11.75 24.08
C THR A 230 2.84 -11.31 24.83
N ASN A 231 3.20 -10.03 24.89
CA ASN A 231 4.26 -9.52 25.79
C ASN A 231 3.70 -8.35 26.59
N HIS A 232 3.93 -8.34 27.91
CA HIS A 232 3.51 -7.25 28.79
C HIS A 232 3.81 -5.88 28.16
N ILE A 233 2.73 -5.13 27.93
CA ILE A 233 2.80 -3.77 27.41
C ILE A 233 2.74 -2.83 28.60
N ASP A 234 3.73 -1.95 28.69
CA ASP A 234 3.73 -0.88 29.67
C ASP A 234 2.81 0.24 29.16
N ILE A 235 1.61 0.31 29.75
CA ILE A 235 0.58 1.30 29.42
C ILE A 235 1.09 2.73 29.59
N SER A 236 1.93 2.98 30.60
CA SER A 236 2.47 4.31 30.87
C SER A 236 3.41 4.79 29.76
N LYS A 237 4.17 3.85 29.16
CA LYS A 237 5.04 4.14 28.01
C LYS A 237 4.26 4.44 26.73
N LEU A 238 3.11 3.79 26.53
CA LEU A 238 2.22 4.06 25.40
C LEU A 238 1.52 5.43 25.51
N GLU A 239 1.09 5.82 26.71
CA GLU A 239 0.46 7.13 26.94
C GLU A 239 1.41 8.28 26.65
N ASN A 240 2.62 8.22 27.22
CA ASN A 240 3.63 9.26 27.02
C ASN A 240 4.00 9.39 25.53
N SER A 241 4.14 8.27 24.83
CA SER A 241 4.41 8.26 23.38
C SER A 241 3.25 8.84 22.56
N SER A 242 2.01 8.59 22.99
CA SER A 242 0.80 9.06 22.29
C SER A 242 0.64 10.58 22.42
N LEU A 243 0.92 11.14 23.59
CA LEU A 243 0.85 12.59 23.81
C LEU A 243 1.86 13.36 22.95
N ILE A 244 3.08 12.81 22.80
CA ILE A 244 4.13 13.41 21.97
C ILE A 244 3.69 13.44 20.51
N LEU A 245 3.24 12.30 19.95
CA LEU A 245 2.83 12.23 18.54
C LEU A 245 1.56 13.04 18.26
N GLN A 246 0.59 13.06 19.18
CA GLN A 246 -0.63 13.87 19.05
C GLN A 246 -0.31 15.36 18.92
N LYS A 247 0.57 15.88 19.80
CA LYS A 247 1.00 17.27 19.77
C LYS A 247 1.60 17.65 18.41
N LEU A 248 2.41 16.77 17.82
CA LEU A 248 3.06 17.03 16.53
C LEU A 248 2.09 17.05 15.36
N VAL A 249 1.11 16.15 15.36
CA VAL A 249 0.04 16.11 14.35
C VAL A 249 -0.85 17.36 14.47
N ASP A 250 -1.26 17.72 15.69
CA ASP A 250 -2.10 18.90 15.94
C ASP A 250 -1.39 20.20 15.51
N GLU A 251 -0.07 20.28 15.73
CA GLU A 251 0.77 21.41 15.31
C GLU A 251 1.19 21.34 13.83
N ARG A 252 0.79 20.30 13.10
CA ARG A 252 1.16 20.03 11.69
C ARG A 252 2.67 20.06 11.44
N LYS A 253 3.45 19.61 12.43
CA LYS A 253 4.92 19.57 12.36
C LYS A 253 5.38 18.28 11.69
N TYR A 254 5.16 18.18 10.39
CA TYR A 254 5.54 17.01 9.62
C TYR A 254 7.02 17.03 9.20
N SER A 255 7.62 15.85 9.07
CA SER A 255 8.98 15.74 8.54
C SER A 255 9.04 16.17 7.07
N LYS A 256 10.13 16.83 6.68
CA LYS A 256 10.42 17.20 5.29
C LYS A 256 10.85 16.00 4.43
N ILE A 257 11.16 14.86 5.05
CA ILE A 257 11.62 13.64 4.38
C ILE A 257 10.61 12.53 4.63
N PRO A 258 10.25 11.72 3.60
CA PRO A 258 9.37 10.58 3.80
C PRO A 258 9.97 9.60 4.82
N ILE A 259 9.12 9.15 5.73
CA ILE A 259 9.51 8.47 6.96
C ILE A 259 10.25 7.14 6.75
N GLY A 260 10.07 6.48 5.60
CA GLY A 260 10.80 5.27 5.21
C GLY A 260 12.30 5.46 4.91
N TYR A 261 12.79 6.69 4.87
CA TYR A 261 14.18 7.01 4.52
C TYR A 261 15.12 7.14 5.73
N LEU A 262 14.57 7.29 6.95
CA LEU A 262 15.35 7.40 8.19
C LEU A 262 15.20 6.14 9.03
N ASP A 263 16.33 5.46 9.29
CA ASP A 263 16.37 4.29 10.15
C ASP A 263 16.48 4.69 11.63
N PHE A 264 15.34 5.07 12.20
CA PHE A 264 15.25 5.53 13.58
C PHE A 264 15.63 4.46 14.63
N GLU A 265 15.59 3.18 14.29
CA GLU A 265 16.03 2.10 15.19
C GLU A 265 17.55 2.11 15.32
N ARG A 266 18.25 2.32 14.21
CA ARG A 266 19.70 2.53 14.21
C ARG A 266 20.08 3.83 14.91
N ILE A 267 19.37 4.92 14.65
CA ILE A 267 19.61 6.22 15.29
C ILE A 267 19.46 6.15 16.82
N SER A 268 18.47 5.40 17.33
CA SER A 268 18.23 5.23 18.78
C SER A 268 19.22 4.31 19.51
N SER A 269 19.98 3.48 18.76
CA SER A 269 20.91 2.50 19.32
C SER A 269 22.37 2.94 19.26
N THR A 270 22.70 3.88 18.36
CA THR A 270 23.91 4.70 18.49
C THR A 270 23.67 5.76 19.57
N GLU A 271 24.59 5.91 20.52
CA GLU A 271 24.65 7.15 21.31
C GLU A 271 24.74 8.30 20.30
N ILE A 272 23.77 9.21 20.35
CA ILE A 272 23.76 10.38 19.47
C ILE A 272 24.86 11.31 20.01
N GLU A 273 26.10 11.06 19.56
CA GLU A 273 27.30 11.60 20.19
C GLU A 273 27.67 13.01 19.72
N SER A 274 27.05 13.55 18.65
CA SER A 274 27.35 14.91 18.16
C SER A 274 26.15 15.84 18.12
N ASP A 275 26.35 17.05 18.67
CA ASP A 275 25.40 18.16 18.63
C ASP A 275 24.98 18.54 17.21
N GLU A 276 25.90 18.38 16.25
CA GLU A 276 25.70 18.65 14.84
C GLU A 276 24.67 17.68 14.20
N PHE A 277 24.64 16.42 14.64
CA PHE A 277 23.66 15.45 14.16
C PHE A 277 22.25 15.71 14.72
N LEU A 278 22.15 16.15 15.97
CA LEU A 278 20.86 16.58 16.56
C LEU A 278 20.29 17.82 15.87
N GLU A 279 21.16 18.74 15.44
CA GLU A 279 20.75 19.92 14.66
C GLU A 279 20.23 19.54 13.29
N PHE A 280 20.90 18.63 12.59
CA PHE A 280 20.40 18.07 11.34
C PHE A 280 19.03 17.40 11.50
N LEU A 281 18.85 16.56 12.51
CA LEU A 281 17.56 15.90 12.77
C LEU A 281 16.47 16.90 13.16
N SER A 282 16.80 17.92 13.96
CA SER A 282 15.91 19.03 14.31
C SER A 282 15.38 19.74 13.06
N GLU A 283 16.25 20.01 12.09
CA GLU A 283 15.87 20.67 10.83
C GLU A 283 14.99 19.78 9.92
N VAL A 284 15.33 18.50 9.83
CA VAL A 284 14.64 17.51 8.98
C VAL A 284 13.26 17.14 9.53
N LEU A 285 13.16 17.00 10.85
CA LEU A 285 11.92 16.65 11.53
C LEU A 285 11.05 17.88 11.85
N ASN A 286 11.58 19.09 11.63
CA ASN A 286 10.94 20.35 11.99
C ASN A 286 10.59 20.41 13.51
N LEU A 287 11.52 19.95 14.34
CA LEU A 287 11.40 19.87 15.79
C LEU A 287 12.49 20.71 16.46
N LYS A 288 12.30 21.11 17.72
CA LYS A 288 13.42 21.66 18.50
C LYS A 288 14.41 20.55 18.86
N LYS A 289 15.69 20.90 19.02
CA LYS A 289 16.78 19.96 19.35
C LYS A 289 16.47 19.11 20.58
N GLU A 290 15.87 19.72 21.61
CA GLU A 290 15.43 19.06 22.84
C GLU A 290 14.22 18.12 22.67
N GLU A 291 13.46 18.24 21.59
CA GLU A 291 12.27 17.40 21.30
C GLU A 291 12.63 16.15 20.47
N VAL A 292 13.78 16.15 19.79
CA VAL A 292 14.20 15.10 18.83
C VAL A 292 14.31 13.72 19.48
N LEU A 293 14.95 13.62 20.65
CA LEU A 293 15.17 12.32 21.31
C LEU A 293 13.86 11.67 21.77
N ASN A 294 12.99 12.47 22.37
CA ASN A 294 11.66 12.01 22.82
C ASN A 294 10.79 11.58 21.63
N PHE A 295 10.89 12.29 20.50
CA PHE A 295 10.22 11.90 19.26
C PHE A 295 10.76 10.56 18.74
N ILE A 296 12.08 10.36 18.67
CA ILE A 296 12.68 9.12 18.17
C ILE A 296 12.26 7.93 19.03
N GLU A 297 12.21 8.09 20.35
CA GLU A 297 11.73 7.02 21.24
C GLU A 297 10.24 6.71 20.99
N ALA A 298 9.38 7.73 20.97
CA ALA A 298 7.94 7.57 20.72
C ALA A 298 7.67 6.95 19.35
N TYR A 299 8.40 7.39 18.33
CA TYR A 299 8.36 6.89 16.97
C TYR A 299 8.77 5.41 16.89
N ASN A 300 9.85 5.01 17.58
CA ASN A 300 10.29 3.63 17.60
C ASN A 300 9.34 2.71 18.36
N VAL A 301 8.71 3.19 19.44
CA VAL A 301 7.65 2.44 20.13
C VAL A 301 6.46 2.25 19.19
N ALA A 302 6.01 3.31 18.52
CA ALA A 302 4.92 3.25 17.55
C ALA A 302 5.24 2.34 16.36
N LYS A 303 6.44 2.44 15.79
CA LYS A 303 6.95 1.56 14.71
C LYS A 303 7.05 0.11 15.16
N LYS A 304 7.52 -0.18 16.37
CA LYS A 304 7.58 -1.54 16.91
C LYS A 304 6.19 -2.12 17.14
N CYS A 305 5.24 -1.33 17.63
CA CYS A 305 3.84 -1.74 17.67
C CYS A 305 3.35 -2.07 16.25
N TYR A 306 3.60 -1.17 15.30
CA TYR A 306 3.25 -1.34 13.89
C TYR A 306 3.88 -2.60 13.23
N GLU A 307 5.17 -2.86 13.43
CA GLU A 307 5.89 -3.99 12.84
C GLU A 307 5.66 -5.31 13.60
N ARG A 308 5.39 -5.28 14.90
CA ARG A 308 4.97 -6.48 15.67
C ARG A 308 3.59 -6.94 15.25
N MET A 309 2.69 -6.01 14.92
CA MET A 309 1.42 -6.34 14.29
C MET A 309 1.61 -7.03 12.92
N LYS A 310 2.77 -6.87 12.27
CA LYS A 310 3.04 -7.35 10.91
C LYS A 310 3.71 -8.73 10.80
N ASN A 311 4.31 -9.30 11.86
CA ASN A 311 5.29 -10.41 11.72
C ASN A 311 5.10 -11.71 12.57
N ILE A 312 3.93 -12.00 13.17
CA ILE A 312 3.76 -13.20 14.03
C ILE A 312 3.39 -14.49 13.24
N THR A 313 3.97 -15.66 13.58
CA THR A 313 3.71 -16.96 12.90
C THR A 313 2.88 -17.96 13.72
N ALA A 314 2.03 -18.73 13.04
CA ALA A 314 1.03 -19.64 13.62
C ALA A 314 1.60 -20.84 14.42
N SER A 315 2.78 -21.36 14.04
CA SER A 315 3.36 -22.55 14.67
C SER A 315 3.82 -22.30 16.11
N SER A 316 4.30 -21.08 16.41
CA SER A 316 4.71 -20.70 17.77
C SER A 316 3.54 -20.62 18.75
N LEU A 317 2.33 -20.41 18.24
CA LEU A 317 1.11 -20.24 19.01
C LEU A 317 0.44 -21.56 19.38
N LEU A 318 0.36 -22.50 18.43
CA LEU A 318 -0.21 -23.84 18.65
C LEU A 318 0.51 -24.61 19.77
N LYS A 319 1.82 -24.37 19.92
CA LYS A 319 2.64 -24.98 20.97
C LYS A 319 2.40 -24.40 22.37
N LYS A 320 1.76 -23.22 22.46
CA LYS A 320 1.40 -22.54 23.73
C LYS A 320 -0.07 -22.75 24.08
N LEU A 321 -0.96 -22.74 23.09
CA LEU A 321 -2.40 -23.05 23.22
C LEU A 321 -2.66 -24.44 23.79
N SER A 322 -1.85 -25.43 23.41
CA SER A 322 -1.94 -26.79 23.97
C SER A 322 -1.61 -26.89 25.47
N LYS A 323 -1.23 -25.79 26.13
CA LYS A 323 -0.77 -25.78 27.53
C LYS A 323 -1.52 -24.83 28.47
N SER A 324 -2.44 -24.00 27.98
CA SER A 324 -3.11 -23.00 28.84
C SER A 324 -4.56 -23.37 29.15
N GLU A 325 -4.81 -23.80 30.38
CA GLU A 325 -6.14 -23.85 30.99
C GLU A 325 -6.43 -22.48 31.62
N LEU A 326 -7.28 -21.63 31.01
CA LEU A 326 -7.67 -20.36 31.63
C LEU A 326 -9.19 -20.24 31.72
N SER A 327 -9.68 -20.00 32.94
CA SER A 327 -11.07 -19.74 33.31
C SER A 327 -11.39 -18.24 33.22
N ILE A 328 -12.56 -17.91 32.67
CA ILE A 328 -13.02 -16.55 32.30
C ILE A 328 -13.34 -15.64 33.50
N SER A 329 -13.52 -16.19 34.70
CA SER A 329 -14.07 -15.45 35.85
C SER A 329 -13.12 -14.46 36.56
N SER A 330 -11.89 -14.29 36.08
CA SER A 330 -10.87 -13.41 36.69
C SER A 330 -10.31 -12.35 35.75
N TYR A 331 -11.01 -12.04 34.65
CA TYR A 331 -10.46 -11.25 33.55
C TYR A 331 -10.83 -9.76 33.66
N ASN A 332 -9.83 -8.87 33.80
CA ASN A 332 -10.03 -7.43 33.99
C ASN A 332 -10.18 -6.72 32.63
N ILE A 333 -11.42 -6.55 32.19
CA ILE A 333 -11.78 -6.03 30.86
C ILE A 333 -11.37 -4.55 30.67
N GLU A 334 -11.35 -3.75 31.73
CA GLU A 334 -11.07 -2.30 31.67
C GLU A 334 -9.62 -1.99 31.28
N GLN A 335 -8.64 -2.65 31.92
CA GLN A 335 -7.21 -2.44 31.64
C GLN A 335 -6.83 -2.84 30.21
N GLU A 336 -7.55 -3.83 29.67
CA GLU A 336 -7.34 -4.35 28.33
C GLU A 336 -7.96 -3.44 27.27
N ALA A 337 -9.17 -2.90 27.50
CA ALA A 337 -9.77 -1.89 26.63
C ALA A 337 -8.94 -0.61 26.57
N GLU A 338 -8.40 -0.17 27.71
CA GLU A 338 -7.51 0.97 27.80
C GLU A 338 -6.20 0.75 27.03
N LEU A 339 -5.63 -0.46 27.10
CA LEU A 339 -4.43 -0.83 26.35
C LEU A 339 -4.69 -0.88 24.82
N ALA A 340 -5.86 -1.35 24.41
CA ALA A 340 -6.33 -1.34 23.02
C ALA A 340 -6.37 0.07 22.43
N GLU A 341 -7.07 0.95 23.13
CA GLU A 341 -7.34 2.31 22.72
C GLU A 341 -6.02 3.07 22.56
N LYS A 342 -5.10 2.87 23.50
CA LYS A 342 -3.78 3.51 23.50
C LYS A 342 -2.87 2.98 22.39
N THR A 343 -2.83 1.67 22.17
CA THR A 343 -2.04 1.07 21.08
C THR A 343 -2.57 1.52 19.71
N PHE A 344 -3.89 1.58 19.57
CA PHE A 344 -4.55 2.02 18.34
C PHE A 344 -4.35 3.51 18.06
N LYS A 345 -4.57 4.35 19.07
CA LYS A 345 -4.31 5.79 19.00
C LYS A 345 -2.86 6.05 18.57
N LEU A 346 -1.90 5.33 19.15
CA LEU A 346 -0.48 5.50 18.83
C LEU A 346 -0.14 5.04 17.40
N GLY A 347 -0.69 3.92 16.94
CA GLY A 347 -0.51 3.43 15.57
C GLY A 347 -1.13 4.36 14.52
N ARG A 348 -2.30 4.94 14.81
CA ARG A 348 -2.97 5.92 13.95
C ARG A 348 -2.19 7.23 13.88
N LEU A 349 -1.72 7.75 15.01
CA LEU A 349 -0.89 8.94 15.05
C LEU A 349 0.41 8.79 14.25
N TYR A 350 1.00 7.59 14.27
CA TYR A 350 2.13 7.26 13.40
C TYR A 350 1.76 7.35 11.91
N TYR A 351 0.60 6.81 11.52
CA TYR A 351 0.12 6.86 10.14
C TYR A 351 -0.19 8.28 9.68
N ASP A 352 -0.94 9.06 10.48
CA ASP A 352 -1.31 10.44 10.16
C ASP A 352 -0.04 11.33 10.03
N TYR A 353 0.93 11.15 10.94
CA TYR A 353 2.24 11.80 10.85
C TYR A 353 3.05 11.37 9.61
N ALA A 354 3.02 10.08 9.23
CA ALA A 354 3.77 9.55 8.08
C ALA A 354 3.20 9.93 6.72
N GLU A 355 1.88 10.00 6.61
CA GLU A 355 1.15 10.28 5.37
C GLU A 355 0.75 11.76 5.24
N GLN A 356 1.16 12.62 6.18
CA GLN A 356 0.85 14.05 6.23
C GLN A 356 -0.66 14.35 6.20
N ARG A 357 -1.45 13.49 6.84
CA ARG A 357 -2.89 13.69 7.05
C ARG A 357 -3.14 14.39 8.39
#